data_AF-A0A6D2HBG0-F1
#
_entry.id   AF-A0A6D2HBG0-F1
#
_cell.length_a   1.000
_cell.length_b   1.000
_cell.length_c   1.000
_cell.angle_alpha   90.00
_cell.angle_beta   90.00
_cell.angle_gamma   90.00
#
_symmetry.space_group_name_H-M   'P 1'
#
loop_
_entity.id
_entity.type
_entity.pdbx_description
1 polymer ?
#
loop_
_entity_poly.entity_id
_entity_poly.type
_entity_poly.pdbx_seq_one_letter_code
_entity_poly.pdbx_strand_id
1 'polypeptide(L)'
;MALMNGCLNHSSTKSAICHRQSDFPAASRPPFLRISAVQIDPTSKTPVAAAAVKKSIGVKLENAKWSPEAWKAKTALQQPDYPDQTELESVLKTIEAFPPIVFAGEARLLEERLGQAAKGEAFLLQGGDCAESFKEFNANNIRDTFRIILQMGAVLMFGGQVPIIKVGRMAGQFAKPRSDSFEERDGVKLPSYRGDNINGDAFDAKSRIPDPQRMISAYCQSAATLNLLRAFATGGYAAMQRVTQWNLDFAEHSEQGDRYRELANRVDEALGFMHAAGLTLDHPIMQTTDFWTSHECLLLPYEQSLTRLDSTSGLYYDCSAHMVWVGERTRQLDGAHVEFLRGIANPLGIKVSNKMDPAELVKLIEILNPENKAGRITIITRMGAENMRVKLPHLIRAVRGAGHIVTWVSDPMHGNTIKAPCGLKTRPFDSILAEVRAFFDVHEQEGSHPGGIHLEMTGQNVTECIGGSRTVTFDDLGSRYHTHCDPRLNASQSLELAFLVAERLRRRRIKSQKAFAV
;
A
#
# COMPACT_ATOMS: atom_id res chain seq x y z
N MET A 1 12.41 -14.08 -67.81
CA MET A 1 12.19 -12.64 -67.57
C MET A 1 12.28 -12.41 -66.07
N ALA A 2 13.33 -11.70 -65.66
CA ALA A 2 13.69 -11.12 -64.36
C ALA A 2 13.10 -11.67 -63.04
N LEU A 3 13.99 -12.30 -62.25
CA LEU A 3 14.02 -12.31 -60.78
C LEU A 3 15.19 -11.40 -60.37
N MET A 4 14.98 -10.47 -59.43
CA MET A 4 16.06 -9.68 -58.81
C MET A 4 16.31 -10.17 -57.38
N ASN A 5 17.48 -10.79 -57.19
CA ASN A 5 18.16 -10.98 -55.93
C ASN A 5 19.44 -10.13 -55.98
N GLY A 6 19.72 -9.35 -54.94
CA GLY A 6 20.96 -8.58 -54.78
C GLY A 6 21.56 -8.81 -53.39
N CYS A 7 22.51 -9.73 -53.29
CA CYS A 7 23.33 -9.96 -52.11
C CYS A 7 24.76 -9.46 -52.34
N LEU A 8 25.15 -8.45 -51.55
CA LEU A 8 26.38 -8.29 -50.79
C LEU A 8 27.72 -8.78 -51.39
N ASN A 9 28.55 -7.81 -51.78
CA ASN A 9 30.02 -7.91 -51.84
C ASN A 9 30.62 -7.14 -50.66
N HIS A 10 31.39 -7.82 -49.80
CA HIS A 10 32.22 -7.18 -48.77
C HIS A 10 33.68 -7.09 -49.25
N SER A 11 34.16 -5.87 -49.46
CA SER A 11 35.58 -5.55 -49.64
C SER A 11 36.18 -5.09 -48.32
N SER A 12 37.26 -5.76 -47.92
CA SER A 12 38.12 -5.45 -46.78
C SER A 12 38.84 -4.11 -46.93
N THR A 13 38.80 -3.26 -45.90
CA THR A 13 39.81 -2.21 -45.70
C THR A 13 40.17 -2.13 -44.22
N LYS A 14 41.46 -2.35 -43.95
CA LYS A 14 42.12 -2.16 -42.64
C LYS A 14 42.21 -0.66 -42.36
N SER A 15 41.84 -0.23 -41.16
CA SER A 15 42.13 1.11 -40.64
C SER A 15 42.79 1.02 -39.27
N ALA A 16 43.86 1.79 -39.13
CA ALA A 16 44.85 1.73 -38.08
C ALA A 16 44.37 2.36 -36.77
N ILE A 17 44.73 1.71 -35.67
CA ILE A 17 44.58 2.21 -34.29
C ILE A 17 45.66 3.27 -34.06
N CYS A 18 45.24 4.51 -33.82
CA CYS A 18 46.12 5.60 -33.38
C CYS A 18 45.73 5.97 -31.94
N HIS A 19 46.61 5.64 -30.99
CA HIS A 19 46.54 6.07 -29.60
C HIS A 19 46.75 7.59 -29.52
N ARG A 20 45.74 8.34 -29.11
CA ARG A 20 45.91 9.70 -28.58
C ARG A 20 45.95 9.63 -27.06
N GLN A 21 47.15 9.83 -26.51
CA GLN A 21 47.34 10.30 -25.14
C GLN A 21 46.89 11.76 -25.07
N SER A 22 45.99 12.07 -24.14
CA SER A 22 45.67 13.44 -23.75
C SER A 22 46.22 13.68 -22.36
N ASP A 23 47.26 14.51 -22.30
CA ASP A 23 47.85 15.06 -21.08
C ASP A 23 46.82 15.90 -20.32
N PHE A 24 46.59 15.56 -19.05
CA PHE A 24 45.91 16.43 -18.08
C PHE A 24 46.93 16.89 -17.04
N PRO A 25 47.02 18.19 -16.71
CA PRO A 25 47.96 18.69 -15.71
C PRO A 25 47.49 18.33 -14.29
N ALA A 26 48.45 17.89 -13.47
CA ALA A 26 48.26 17.51 -12.08
C ALA A 26 47.86 18.73 -11.22
N ALA A 27 46.67 18.69 -10.63
CA ALA A 27 46.25 19.61 -9.58
C ALA A 27 46.81 19.15 -8.22
N SER A 28 47.50 20.07 -7.55
CA SER A 28 48.11 19.92 -6.23
C SER A 28 47.07 19.72 -5.13
N ARG A 29 47.25 18.69 -4.30
CA ARG A 29 46.48 18.47 -3.06
C ARG A 29 47.03 19.36 -1.94
N PRO A 30 46.18 20.02 -1.12
CA PRO A 30 46.65 20.68 0.10
C PRO A 30 46.87 19.65 1.23
N PRO A 31 47.76 19.92 2.19
CA PRO A 31 48.12 18.95 3.24
C PRO A 31 47.04 18.84 4.32
N PHE A 32 46.76 17.60 4.73
CA PHE A 32 45.94 17.28 5.89
C PHE A 32 46.61 17.75 7.20
N LEU A 33 45.94 18.61 7.96
CA LEU A 33 46.28 18.91 9.34
C LEU A 33 45.91 17.70 10.22
N ARG A 34 46.93 17.05 10.81
CA ARG A 34 46.75 16.08 11.90
C ARG A 34 46.37 16.84 13.17
N ILE A 35 45.15 16.62 13.65
CA ILE A 35 44.74 17.01 15.01
C ILE A 35 45.07 15.84 15.93
N SER A 36 46.01 16.06 16.85
CA SER A 36 46.37 15.12 17.92
C SER A 36 45.25 15.07 18.95
N ALA A 37 44.72 13.87 19.22
CA ALA A 37 43.77 13.63 20.29
C ALA A 37 44.48 13.69 21.65
N VAL A 38 44.00 14.57 22.54
CA VAL A 38 44.39 14.62 23.94
C VAL A 38 43.69 13.47 24.68
N GLN A 39 44.47 12.55 25.25
CA GLN A 39 43.97 11.55 26.19
C GLN A 39 43.65 12.24 27.53
N ILE A 40 42.44 12.07 28.03
CA ILE A 40 42.05 12.45 29.39
C ILE A 40 41.78 11.17 30.18
N ASP A 41 42.52 11.04 31.27
CA ASP A 41 42.51 9.99 32.27
C ASP A 41 41.28 10.12 33.22
N PRO A 42 40.46 9.09 33.47
CA PRO A 42 39.34 9.18 34.38
C PRO A 42 39.67 8.57 35.74
N THR A 43 40.25 9.35 36.66
CA THR A 43 40.28 9.00 38.09
C THR A 43 39.98 10.19 39.02
N SER A 44 38.74 10.25 39.55
CA SER A 44 38.35 10.74 40.91
C SER A 44 36.83 11.04 40.95
N LYS A 45 36.01 10.19 41.60
CA LYS A 45 35.34 10.36 42.93
C LYS A 45 34.49 11.66 43.02
N THR A 46 33.18 11.68 43.34
CA THR A 46 32.32 10.88 44.25
C THR A 46 30.84 11.25 44.00
N PRO A 47 29.84 10.41 44.37
CA PRO A 47 28.45 10.57 43.93
C PRO A 47 27.57 11.34 44.93
N VAL A 48 26.64 12.16 44.40
CA VAL A 48 25.54 12.78 45.16
C VAL A 48 24.30 11.87 45.07
N ALA A 49 23.74 11.53 46.22
CA ALA A 49 22.61 10.62 46.37
C ALA A 49 21.31 11.22 45.80
N ALA A 50 20.68 10.50 44.85
CA ALA A 50 19.33 10.78 44.38
C ALA A 50 18.34 9.80 45.02
N ALA A 51 17.22 10.37 45.50
CA ALA A 51 16.16 9.68 46.22
C ALA A 51 15.48 8.58 45.39
N ALA A 52 15.11 7.51 46.09
CA ALA A 52 14.55 6.28 45.53
C ALA A 52 13.18 6.48 44.87
N VAL A 53 13.11 6.22 43.55
CA VAL A 53 11.85 5.99 42.83
C VAL A 53 11.54 4.49 42.89
N LYS A 54 10.32 4.16 43.32
CA LYS A 54 9.80 2.80 43.45
C LYS A 54 9.89 2.06 42.11
N LYS A 55 10.57 0.90 42.12
CA LYS A 55 10.63 -0.06 41.01
C LYS A 55 9.21 -0.49 40.61
N SER A 56 8.77 -0.07 39.43
CA SER A 56 7.72 -0.77 38.69
C SER A 56 8.23 -2.16 38.33
N ILE A 57 7.38 -3.17 38.49
CA ILE A 57 7.65 -4.55 38.07
C ILE A 57 7.71 -4.53 36.54
N GLY A 58 8.92 -4.36 36.00
CA GLY A 58 9.20 -4.54 34.59
C GLY A 58 9.13 -6.01 34.27
N VAL A 59 8.14 -6.40 33.48
CA VAL A 59 8.20 -7.66 32.72
C VAL A 59 9.43 -7.55 31.83
N LYS A 60 10.51 -8.24 32.19
CA LYS A 60 11.64 -8.47 31.29
C LYS A 60 11.10 -9.35 30.15
N LEU A 61 10.74 -8.72 29.03
CA LEU A 61 10.72 -9.40 27.75
C LEU A 61 12.18 -9.82 27.49
N GLU A 62 12.49 -11.09 27.65
CA GLU A 62 13.71 -11.64 27.09
C GLU A 62 13.67 -11.37 25.59
N ASN A 63 14.60 -10.54 25.09
CA ASN A 63 14.80 -10.32 23.67
C ASN A 63 15.34 -11.60 23.04
N ALA A 64 14.47 -12.59 22.84
CA ALA A 64 14.74 -13.71 21.96
C ALA A 64 15.11 -13.13 20.59
N LYS A 65 16.24 -13.58 20.04
CA LYS A 65 16.71 -13.16 18.72
C LYS A 65 15.62 -13.52 17.70
N TRP A 66 15.03 -12.50 17.06
CA TRP A 66 13.99 -12.72 16.05
C TRP A 66 14.58 -13.48 14.85
N SER A 67 13.76 -14.34 14.26
CA SER A 67 14.01 -14.98 12.97
C SER A 67 12.70 -14.99 12.16
N PRO A 68 12.76 -15.20 10.83
CA PRO A 68 11.56 -15.34 10.01
C PRO A 68 10.60 -16.45 10.47
N GLU A 69 11.06 -17.38 11.30
CA GLU A 69 10.26 -18.50 11.83
C GLU A 69 9.71 -18.25 13.24
N ALA A 70 10.08 -17.15 13.90
CA ALA A 70 9.73 -16.88 15.31
C ALA A 70 8.22 -16.88 15.56
N TRP A 71 7.42 -16.54 14.54
CA TRP A 71 5.96 -16.57 14.59
C TRP A 71 5.38 -17.97 14.82
N LYS A 72 6.08 -19.05 14.44
CA LYS A 72 5.62 -20.44 14.62
C LYS A 72 5.48 -20.83 16.10
N ALA A 73 6.16 -20.11 17.00
CA ALA A 73 6.03 -20.29 18.45
C ALA A 73 4.83 -19.55 19.06
N LYS A 74 4.05 -18.84 18.24
CA LYS A 74 2.87 -18.07 18.65
C LYS A 74 1.60 -18.64 18.00
N THR A 75 0.44 -18.29 18.54
CA THR A 75 -0.84 -18.68 17.95
C THR A 75 -1.09 -17.90 16.65
N ALA A 76 -1.18 -18.61 15.52
CA ALA A 76 -1.50 -18.05 14.21
C ALA A 76 -2.98 -18.23 13.88
N LEU A 77 -3.76 -17.14 13.90
CA LEU A 77 -5.16 -17.19 13.49
C LEU A 77 -5.30 -17.17 11.96
N GLN A 78 -6.46 -17.62 11.47
CA GLN A 78 -6.83 -17.56 10.04
C GLN A 78 -5.94 -18.36 9.07
N GLN A 79 -5.04 -19.20 9.57
CA GLN A 79 -4.26 -20.10 8.72
C GLN A 79 -5.14 -21.25 8.17
N PRO A 80 -4.89 -21.72 6.94
CA PRO A 80 -5.52 -22.93 6.42
C PRO A 80 -4.88 -24.20 7.00
N ASP A 81 -5.66 -25.26 7.08
CA ASP A 81 -5.18 -26.61 7.38
C ASP A 81 -4.91 -27.35 6.06
N TYR A 82 -3.64 -27.42 5.65
CA TYR A 82 -3.23 -28.17 4.46
C TYR A 82 -3.21 -29.68 4.74
N PRO A 83 -3.81 -30.51 3.86
CA PRO A 83 -3.92 -31.95 4.08
C PRO A 83 -2.57 -32.68 3.98
N ASP A 84 -1.65 -32.21 3.13
CA ASP A 84 -0.32 -32.76 2.95
C ASP A 84 0.75 -31.74 3.40
N GLN A 85 1.38 -32.02 4.53
CA GLN A 85 2.45 -31.17 5.08
C GLN A 85 3.78 -31.32 4.33
N THR A 86 4.04 -32.49 3.72
CA THR A 86 5.24 -32.71 2.92
C THR A 86 5.18 -31.89 1.63
N GLU A 87 4.01 -31.86 0.99
CA GLU A 87 3.76 -31.01 -0.17
C GLU A 87 3.90 -29.52 0.20
N LEU A 88 3.32 -29.11 1.32
CA LEU A 88 3.44 -27.74 1.83
C LEU A 88 4.92 -27.34 1.98
N GLU A 89 5.73 -28.13 2.67
CA GLU A 89 7.16 -27.86 2.85
C GLU A 89 7.92 -27.81 1.51
N SER A 90 7.57 -28.68 0.56
CA SER A 90 8.18 -28.68 -0.78
C SER A 90 7.88 -27.39 -1.54
N VAL A 91 6.62 -26.92 -1.49
CA VAL A 91 6.23 -25.65 -2.11
C VAL A 91 6.94 -24.46 -1.45
N LEU A 92 6.99 -24.42 -0.11
CA LEU A 92 7.65 -23.33 0.61
C LEU A 92 9.14 -23.22 0.27
N LYS A 93 9.86 -24.35 0.20
CA LYS A 93 11.26 -24.39 -0.25
C LYS A 93 11.42 -23.90 -1.70
N THR A 94 10.44 -24.19 -2.55
CA THR A 94 10.44 -23.72 -3.94
C THR A 94 10.34 -22.19 -4.00
N ILE A 95 9.42 -21.60 -3.23
CA ILE A 95 9.23 -20.13 -3.18
C ILE A 95 10.43 -19.44 -2.53
N GLU A 96 11.04 -20.04 -1.50
CA GLU A 96 12.25 -19.52 -0.86
C GLU A 96 13.41 -19.36 -1.87
N ALA A 97 13.53 -20.28 -2.82
CA ALA A 97 14.55 -20.23 -3.88
C ALA A 97 14.24 -19.21 -5.01
N PHE A 98 13.01 -18.72 -5.11
CA PHE A 98 12.64 -17.75 -6.14
C PHE A 98 13.21 -16.34 -5.87
N PRO A 99 13.34 -15.49 -6.89
CA PRO A 99 13.64 -14.07 -6.70
C PRO A 99 12.62 -13.37 -5.78
N PRO A 100 13.02 -12.31 -5.05
CA PRO A 100 12.06 -11.47 -4.34
C PRO A 100 11.13 -10.73 -5.32
N ILE A 101 9.91 -10.39 -4.89
CA ILE A 101 8.98 -9.58 -5.69
C ILE A 101 9.42 -8.10 -5.67
N VAL A 102 9.88 -7.61 -4.52
CA VAL A 102 10.35 -6.22 -4.35
C VAL A 102 11.77 -6.15 -3.80
N PHE A 103 12.48 -5.06 -4.09
CA PHE A 103 13.79 -4.78 -3.50
C PHE A 103 13.65 -3.98 -2.19
N ALA A 104 14.46 -4.32 -1.18
CA ALA A 104 14.39 -3.70 0.16
C ALA A 104 14.58 -2.17 0.14
N GLY A 105 15.39 -1.63 -0.78
CA GLY A 105 15.56 -0.18 -0.94
C GLY A 105 14.28 0.55 -1.32
N GLU A 106 13.38 -0.11 -2.05
CA GLU A 106 12.09 0.47 -2.46
C GLU A 106 11.12 0.58 -1.29
N ALA A 107 11.14 -0.40 -0.37
CA ALA A 107 10.37 -0.37 0.87
C ALA A 107 10.85 0.77 1.80
N ARG A 108 12.16 1.02 1.88
CA ARG A 108 12.72 2.17 2.62
C ARG A 108 12.28 3.50 2.03
N LEU A 109 12.29 3.62 0.71
CA LEU A 109 11.80 4.83 0.05
C LEU A 109 10.30 5.06 0.35
N LEU A 110 9.50 4.00 0.34
CA LEU A 110 8.09 4.10 0.74
C LEU A 110 7.93 4.54 2.21
N GLU A 111 8.73 4.00 3.13
CA GLU A 111 8.70 4.43 4.54
C GLU A 111 8.98 5.93 4.68
N GLU A 112 9.97 6.47 3.96
CA GLU A 112 10.26 7.91 3.94
C GLU A 112 9.04 8.73 3.47
N ARG A 113 8.42 8.31 2.37
CA ARG A 113 7.21 8.96 1.84
C ARG A 113 6.05 8.90 2.84
N LEU A 114 5.83 7.75 3.46
CA LEU A 114 4.80 7.62 4.50
C LEU A 114 5.11 8.51 5.71
N GLY A 115 6.39 8.74 6.03
CA GLY A 115 6.83 9.70 7.04
C GLY A 115 6.45 11.15 6.70
N GLN A 116 6.51 11.53 5.41
CA GLN A 116 6.01 12.82 4.93
C GLN A 116 4.48 12.92 5.12
N ALA A 117 3.74 11.83 4.86
CA ALA A 117 2.29 11.81 5.09
C ALA A 117 1.93 11.91 6.59
N ALA A 118 2.69 11.30 7.49
CA ALA A 118 2.50 11.45 8.93
C ALA A 118 2.62 12.91 9.41
N LYS A 119 3.46 13.71 8.72
CA LYS A 119 3.69 15.14 8.98
C LYS A 119 2.74 16.06 8.20
N GLY A 120 1.87 15.52 7.35
CA GLY A 120 0.99 16.28 6.48
C GLY A 120 1.68 16.96 5.29
N GLU A 121 2.87 16.50 4.93
CA GLU A 121 3.65 16.97 3.78
C GLU A 121 3.33 16.16 2.50
N ALA A 122 2.66 15.03 2.63
CA ALA A 122 2.18 14.18 1.54
C ALA A 122 0.82 13.55 1.90
N PHE A 123 0.19 12.88 0.94
CA PHE A 123 -1.06 12.15 1.14
C PHE A 123 -1.01 10.77 0.50
N LEU A 124 -1.37 9.73 1.25
CA LEU A 124 -1.42 8.35 0.77
C LEU A 124 -2.74 8.06 0.04
N LEU A 125 -2.63 7.58 -1.20
CA LEU A 125 -3.69 6.92 -1.94
C LEU A 125 -3.33 5.43 -2.05
N GLN A 126 -3.96 4.62 -1.20
CA GLN A 126 -3.86 3.17 -1.27
C GLN A 126 -5.14 2.59 -1.87
N GLY A 127 -5.04 1.80 -2.94
CA GLY A 127 -6.23 1.34 -3.67
C GLY A 127 -5.99 0.12 -4.55
N GLY A 128 -7.03 -0.67 -4.77
CA GLY A 128 -7.02 -1.82 -5.69
C GLY A 128 -8.08 -2.82 -5.31
N ASP A 129 -7.90 -4.08 -5.73
CA ASP A 129 -8.90 -5.10 -5.51
C ASP A 129 -9.13 -5.43 -4.02
N CYS A 130 -10.32 -5.93 -3.74
CA CYS A 130 -10.58 -6.59 -2.46
C CYS A 130 -9.68 -7.82 -2.38
N ALA A 131 -9.91 -8.81 -3.25
CA ALA A 131 -9.07 -9.98 -3.46
C ALA A 131 -8.67 -10.06 -4.94
N GLU A 132 -7.39 -10.24 -5.23
CA GLU A 132 -6.95 -10.62 -6.57
C GLU A 132 -7.37 -12.07 -6.85
N SER A 133 -7.74 -12.36 -8.11
CA SER A 133 -8.11 -13.70 -8.55
C SER A 133 -7.24 -14.17 -9.70
N PHE A 134 -6.98 -15.48 -9.74
CA PHE A 134 -6.31 -16.16 -10.85
C PHE A 134 -7.16 -16.14 -12.14
N LYS A 135 -8.48 -16.05 -12.02
CA LYS A 135 -9.40 -15.97 -13.16
C LYS A 135 -9.40 -14.60 -13.82
N GLU A 136 -9.18 -13.54 -13.03
CA GLU A 136 -9.15 -12.15 -13.50
C GLU A 136 -7.73 -11.67 -13.88
N PHE A 137 -6.78 -12.61 -14.04
CA PHE A 137 -5.41 -12.30 -14.38
C PHE A 137 -5.24 -11.95 -15.87
N ASN A 138 -5.41 -10.67 -16.19
CA ASN A 138 -5.13 -10.15 -17.52
C ASN A 138 -4.59 -8.71 -17.47
N ALA A 139 -3.86 -8.32 -18.52
CA ALA A 139 -3.20 -7.03 -18.61
C ALA A 139 -4.18 -5.84 -18.60
N ASN A 140 -5.40 -6.00 -19.12
CA ASN A 140 -6.40 -4.93 -19.15
C ASN A 140 -6.88 -4.60 -17.73
N ASN A 141 -7.20 -5.60 -16.91
CA ASN A 141 -7.63 -5.41 -15.52
C ASN A 141 -6.55 -4.71 -14.68
N ILE A 142 -5.29 -5.12 -14.85
CA ILE A 142 -4.14 -4.50 -14.18
C ILE A 142 -4.00 -3.04 -14.63
N ARG A 143 -4.00 -2.80 -15.95
CA ARG A 143 -3.89 -1.47 -16.55
C ARG A 143 -5.02 -0.55 -16.09
N ASP A 144 -6.25 -1.02 -16.07
CA ASP A 144 -7.41 -0.17 -15.79
C ASP A 144 -7.50 0.17 -14.30
N THR A 145 -7.11 -0.76 -13.42
CA THR A 145 -6.93 -0.48 -11.98
C THR A 145 -5.78 0.51 -11.74
N PHE A 146 -4.65 0.34 -12.42
CA PHE A 146 -3.56 1.30 -12.36
C PHE A 146 -3.99 2.68 -12.86
N ARG A 147 -4.73 2.75 -13.98
CA ARG A 147 -5.25 3.98 -14.57
C ARG A 147 -6.13 4.75 -13.58
N ILE A 148 -7.07 4.10 -12.91
CA ILE A 148 -7.93 4.81 -11.95
C ILE A 148 -7.15 5.35 -10.76
N ILE A 149 -6.11 4.64 -10.28
CA ILE A 149 -5.20 5.16 -9.24
C ILE A 149 -4.44 6.40 -9.74
N LEU A 150 -3.98 6.40 -10.99
CA LEU A 150 -3.36 7.58 -11.61
C LEU A 150 -4.33 8.75 -11.73
N GLN A 151 -5.56 8.52 -12.20
CA GLN A 151 -6.57 9.56 -12.32
C GLN A 151 -6.92 10.19 -10.96
N MET A 152 -7.20 9.35 -9.95
CA MET A 152 -7.43 9.83 -8.59
C MET A 152 -6.20 10.58 -8.06
N GLY A 153 -5.00 10.07 -8.32
CA GLY A 153 -3.75 10.72 -7.93
C GLY A 153 -3.59 12.11 -8.55
N ALA A 154 -3.95 12.29 -9.82
CA ALA A 154 -3.93 13.60 -10.48
C ALA A 154 -4.95 14.57 -9.87
N VAL A 155 -6.18 14.11 -9.62
CA VAL A 155 -7.24 14.91 -8.96
C VAL A 155 -6.78 15.38 -7.57
N LEU A 156 -6.23 14.47 -6.77
CA LEU A 156 -5.75 14.75 -5.41
C LEU A 156 -4.55 15.69 -5.42
N MET A 157 -3.58 15.46 -6.33
CA MET A 157 -2.38 16.28 -6.45
C MET A 157 -2.74 17.70 -6.87
N PHE A 158 -3.58 17.86 -7.90
CA PHE A 158 -3.97 19.17 -8.41
C PHE A 158 -4.87 19.92 -7.41
N GLY A 159 -5.89 19.26 -6.86
CA GLY A 159 -6.83 19.91 -5.96
C GLY A 159 -6.23 20.17 -4.56
N GLY A 160 -5.49 19.21 -4.01
CA GLY A 160 -4.86 19.31 -2.71
C GLY A 160 -3.54 20.11 -2.69
N GLN A 161 -2.83 20.15 -3.83
CA GLN A 161 -1.47 20.70 -3.94
C GLN A 161 -0.48 20.09 -2.92
N VAL A 162 -0.54 18.77 -2.80
CA VAL A 162 0.38 17.96 -1.99
C VAL A 162 0.84 16.73 -2.79
N PRO A 163 2.07 16.22 -2.57
CA PRO A 163 2.53 14.95 -3.13
C PRO A 163 1.58 13.80 -2.79
N ILE A 164 1.30 12.93 -3.78
CA ILE A 164 0.44 11.76 -3.61
C ILE A 164 1.26 10.48 -3.70
N ILE A 165 1.27 9.71 -2.61
CA ILE A 165 1.94 8.41 -2.49
C ILE A 165 0.96 7.35 -3.01
N LYS A 166 1.32 6.61 -4.06
CA LYS A 166 0.41 5.69 -4.76
C LYS A 166 0.77 4.26 -4.42
N VAL A 167 -0.09 3.57 -3.68
CA VAL A 167 0.14 2.19 -3.23
C VAL A 167 -0.99 1.29 -3.72
N GLY A 168 -0.67 0.34 -4.59
CA GLY A 168 -1.61 -0.66 -5.08
C GLY A 168 -1.91 -1.73 -4.03
N ARG A 169 -3.19 -2.10 -3.89
CA ARG A 169 -3.60 -3.41 -3.35
C ARG A 169 -3.53 -4.44 -4.47
N MET A 170 -2.31 -4.71 -4.94
CA MET A 170 -2.02 -5.43 -6.18
C MET A 170 -0.73 -6.23 -6.03
N ALA A 171 -0.59 -7.29 -6.83
CA ALA A 171 0.56 -8.18 -6.85
C ALA A 171 0.81 -8.92 -5.52
N GLY A 172 -0.25 -9.36 -4.84
CA GLY A 172 -0.12 -10.17 -3.62
C GLY A 172 -1.38 -10.29 -2.78
N GLN A 173 -2.45 -9.54 -3.11
CA GLN A 173 -3.65 -9.43 -2.30
C GLN A 173 -4.64 -10.58 -2.54
N PHE A 174 -4.18 -11.83 -2.40
CA PHE A 174 -4.99 -13.03 -2.61
C PHE A 174 -5.71 -13.49 -1.35
N ALA A 175 -4.96 -13.66 -0.26
CA ALA A 175 -5.48 -14.30 0.96
C ALA A 175 -6.52 -13.42 1.65
N LYS A 176 -7.56 -14.07 2.21
CA LYS A 176 -8.70 -13.40 2.85
C LYS A 176 -9.08 -14.02 4.19
N PRO A 177 -9.17 -13.22 5.27
CA PRO A 177 -9.64 -13.74 6.55
C PRO A 177 -11.16 -13.94 6.47
N ARG A 178 -11.67 -14.94 7.20
CA ARG A 178 -13.09 -15.28 7.20
C ARG A 178 -13.64 -15.21 8.63
N SER A 179 -14.88 -14.73 8.76
CA SER A 179 -15.59 -14.76 10.04
C SER A 179 -15.85 -16.20 10.49
N ASP A 180 -16.24 -17.05 9.55
CA ASP A 180 -16.53 -18.47 9.78
C ASP A 180 -15.61 -19.36 8.94
N SER A 181 -15.12 -20.44 9.53
CA SER A 181 -14.29 -21.43 8.83
C SER A 181 -15.06 -22.24 7.78
N PHE A 182 -16.39 -22.25 7.86
CA PHE A 182 -17.27 -22.97 6.95
C PHE A 182 -18.32 -22.03 6.34
N GLU A 183 -18.68 -22.32 5.10
CA GLU A 183 -19.76 -21.71 4.36
C GLU A 183 -20.84 -22.76 4.11
N GLU A 184 -22.09 -22.41 4.36
CA GLU A 184 -23.24 -23.29 4.16
C GLU A 184 -24.17 -22.71 3.10
N ARG A 185 -24.52 -23.51 2.10
CA ARG A 185 -25.48 -23.18 1.04
C ARG A 185 -26.36 -24.40 0.78
N ASP A 186 -27.67 -24.20 0.76
CA ASP A 186 -28.67 -25.23 0.47
C ASP A 186 -28.47 -26.53 1.30
N GLY A 187 -28.10 -26.39 2.57
CA GLY A 187 -27.85 -27.51 3.50
C GLY A 187 -26.50 -28.22 3.35
N VAL A 188 -25.66 -27.80 2.40
CA VAL A 188 -24.29 -28.32 2.21
C VAL A 188 -23.30 -27.38 2.91
N LYS A 189 -22.45 -27.93 3.78
CA LYS A 189 -21.44 -27.20 4.54
C LYS A 189 -20.03 -27.52 4.05
N LEU A 190 -19.32 -26.53 3.52
CA LEU A 190 -17.95 -26.66 2.99
C LEU A 190 -16.99 -25.66 3.66
N PRO A 191 -15.67 -25.88 3.62
CA PRO A 191 -14.71 -24.87 4.05
C PRO A 191 -14.94 -23.54 3.31
N SER A 192 -14.83 -22.44 4.03
CA SER A 192 -14.93 -21.10 3.46
C SER A 192 -13.81 -20.87 2.43
N TYR A 193 -14.14 -20.18 1.33
CA TYR A 193 -13.14 -19.65 0.41
C TYR A 193 -12.23 -18.65 1.12
N ARG A 194 -10.91 -18.84 1.08
CA ARG A 194 -9.93 -18.01 1.81
C ARG A 194 -9.01 -17.22 0.89
N GLY A 195 -9.36 -17.11 -0.39
CA GLY A 195 -8.52 -16.46 -1.41
C GLY A 195 -7.80 -17.48 -2.28
N ASP A 196 -7.49 -17.06 -3.51
CA ASP A 196 -7.01 -17.97 -4.56
C ASP A 196 -5.65 -18.61 -4.26
N ASN A 197 -4.84 -17.99 -3.39
CA ASN A 197 -3.57 -18.56 -2.92
C ASN A 197 -3.74 -19.66 -1.84
N ILE A 198 -4.98 -19.94 -1.41
CA ILE A 198 -5.30 -20.99 -0.43
C ILE A 198 -6.21 -22.05 -1.07
N ASN A 199 -7.39 -21.68 -1.55
CA ASN A 199 -8.37 -22.61 -2.14
C ASN A 199 -9.19 -21.93 -3.26
N GLY A 200 -10.04 -22.69 -3.95
CA GLY A 200 -10.89 -22.22 -5.04
C GLY A 200 -12.20 -21.58 -4.56
N ASP A 201 -12.72 -20.66 -5.36
CA ASP A 201 -13.98 -19.94 -5.11
C ASP A 201 -15.22 -20.82 -5.29
N ALA A 202 -15.17 -21.77 -6.23
CA ALA A 202 -16.27 -22.68 -6.56
C ALA A 202 -16.76 -23.43 -5.30
N PHE A 203 -18.08 -23.53 -5.16
CA PHE A 203 -18.74 -24.14 -3.99
C PHE A 203 -18.86 -25.65 -4.18
N ASP A 204 -17.72 -26.33 -4.21
CA ASP A 204 -17.62 -27.79 -4.28
C ASP A 204 -16.49 -28.30 -3.37
N ALA A 205 -16.60 -29.56 -2.92
CA ALA A 205 -15.68 -30.12 -1.94
C ALA A 205 -14.23 -30.13 -2.43
N LYS A 206 -13.99 -30.36 -3.73
CA LYS A 206 -12.64 -30.42 -4.29
C LYS A 206 -12.00 -29.03 -4.31
N SER A 207 -12.73 -28.01 -4.79
CA SER A 207 -12.23 -26.64 -4.88
C SER A 207 -11.95 -26.04 -3.51
N ARG A 208 -12.67 -26.43 -2.46
CA ARG A 208 -12.54 -25.85 -1.12
C ARG A 208 -11.39 -26.44 -0.27
N ILE A 209 -10.79 -27.54 -0.69
CA ILE A 209 -9.59 -28.09 -0.03
C ILE A 209 -8.41 -27.13 -0.23
N PRO A 210 -7.70 -26.71 0.82
CA PRO A 210 -6.47 -25.93 0.70
C PRO A 210 -5.41 -26.67 -0.11
N ASP A 211 -4.82 -26.00 -1.10
CA ASP A 211 -3.83 -26.56 -2.02
C ASP A 211 -2.55 -25.70 -1.97
N PRO A 212 -1.41 -26.24 -1.48
CA PRO A 212 -0.17 -25.49 -1.39
C PRO A 212 0.34 -24.97 -2.74
N GLN A 213 0.10 -25.66 -3.86
CA GLN A 213 0.58 -25.26 -5.20
C GLN A 213 0.05 -23.89 -5.61
N ARG A 214 -1.10 -23.48 -5.08
CA ARG A 214 -1.68 -22.14 -5.28
C ARG A 214 -0.77 -21.01 -4.81
N MET A 215 0.12 -21.25 -3.84
CA MET A 215 1.11 -20.26 -3.42
C MET A 215 2.15 -19.98 -4.52
N ILE A 216 2.55 -21.00 -5.30
CA ILE A 216 3.42 -20.81 -6.47
C ILE A 216 2.68 -20.03 -7.55
N SER A 217 1.42 -20.37 -7.81
CA SER A 217 0.58 -19.61 -8.76
C SER A 217 0.45 -18.15 -8.34
N ALA A 218 0.22 -17.89 -7.06
CA ALA A 218 0.14 -16.55 -6.49
C ALA A 218 1.45 -15.77 -6.68
N TYR A 219 2.60 -16.38 -6.37
CA TYR A 219 3.90 -15.77 -6.63
C TYR A 219 4.10 -15.41 -8.12
N CYS A 220 3.81 -16.33 -9.04
CA CYS A 220 3.96 -16.09 -10.47
C CYS A 220 3.05 -14.94 -10.97
N GLN A 221 1.80 -14.92 -10.51
CA GLN A 221 0.87 -13.83 -10.84
C GLN A 221 1.32 -12.50 -10.24
N SER A 222 1.80 -12.48 -9.00
CA SER A 222 2.35 -11.28 -8.36
C SER A 222 3.53 -10.72 -9.13
N ALA A 223 4.52 -11.57 -9.45
CA ALA A 223 5.71 -11.17 -10.19
C ALA A 223 5.36 -10.60 -11.57
N ALA A 224 4.47 -11.27 -12.31
CA ALA A 224 4.01 -10.81 -13.62
C ALA A 224 3.22 -9.50 -13.54
N THR A 225 2.35 -9.36 -12.53
CA THR A 225 1.55 -8.15 -12.28
C THR A 225 2.45 -6.96 -11.94
N LEU A 226 3.39 -7.13 -11.01
CA LEU A 226 4.31 -6.06 -10.64
C LEU A 226 5.24 -5.69 -11.80
N ASN A 227 5.72 -6.66 -12.58
CA ASN A 227 6.52 -6.37 -13.78
C ASN A 227 5.76 -5.46 -14.75
N LEU A 228 4.47 -5.74 -15.00
CA LEU A 228 3.64 -4.90 -15.86
C LEU A 228 3.38 -3.51 -15.24
N LEU A 229 3.13 -3.44 -13.93
CA LEU A 229 2.96 -2.17 -13.21
C LEU A 229 4.21 -1.30 -13.29
N ARG A 230 5.41 -1.88 -13.13
CA ARG A 230 6.68 -1.18 -13.30
C ARG A 230 6.83 -0.64 -14.72
N ALA A 231 6.49 -1.44 -15.73
CA ALA A 231 6.50 -1.00 -17.12
C ALA A 231 5.53 0.16 -17.39
N PHE A 232 4.34 0.18 -16.77
CA PHE A 232 3.43 1.32 -16.88
C PHE A 232 3.92 2.56 -16.12
N ALA A 233 4.50 2.37 -14.94
CA ALA A 233 4.97 3.45 -14.08
C ALA A 233 6.17 4.22 -14.66
N THR A 234 7.04 3.56 -15.43
CA THR A 234 8.26 4.16 -16.00
C THR A 234 8.26 4.25 -17.53
N GLY A 235 7.49 3.42 -18.23
CA GLY A 235 7.44 3.34 -19.70
C GLY A 235 6.52 4.36 -20.38
N GLY A 236 6.22 5.47 -19.72
CA GLY A 236 5.43 6.58 -20.28
C GLY A 236 3.90 6.40 -20.23
N TYR A 237 3.36 5.34 -19.63
CA TYR A 237 1.92 5.26 -19.37
C TYR A 237 1.48 6.24 -18.28
N ALA A 238 2.32 6.42 -17.26
CA ALA A 238 2.11 7.34 -16.15
C ALA A 238 2.51 8.80 -16.43
N ALA A 239 2.91 9.14 -17.65
CA ALA A 239 3.33 10.49 -17.99
C ALA A 239 2.19 11.51 -17.77
N MET A 240 2.50 12.66 -17.16
CA MET A 240 1.50 13.67 -16.76
C MET A 240 0.73 14.26 -17.96
N GLN A 241 1.32 14.27 -19.15
CA GLN A 241 0.63 14.68 -20.39
C GLN A 241 -0.55 13.78 -20.75
N ARG A 242 -0.57 12.55 -20.24
CA ARG A 242 -1.62 11.57 -20.55
C ARG A 242 -2.81 11.69 -19.62
N VAL A 243 -2.83 12.63 -18.68
CA VAL A 243 -3.98 12.88 -17.79
C VAL A 243 -5.27 13.07 -18.60
N THR A 244 -5.21 13.76 -19.74
CA THR A 244 -6.37 13.92 -20.66
C THR A 244 -6.76 12.63 -21.38
N GLN A 245 -5.81 11.71 -21.58
CA GLN A 245 -6.00 10.40 -22.23
C GLN A 245 -6.46 9.32 -21.25
N TRP A 246 -6.35 9.54 -19.94
CA TRP A 246 -6.82 8.59 -18.94
C TRP A 246 -8.33 8.60 -18.77
N ASN A 247 -9.10 9.16 -19.72
CA ASN A 247 -10.55 8.99 -19.73
C ASN A 247 -10.89 7.50 -19.84
N LEU A 248 -11.72 7.05 -18.91
CA LEU A 248 -12.37 5.74 -19.00
C LEU A 248 -13.71 5.99 -19.68
N ASP A 249 -13.99 5.28 -20.77
CA ASP A 249 -15.18 5.46 -21.62
C ASP A 249 -16.48 5.52 -20.81
N PHE A 250 -16.56 4.78 -19.70
CA PHE A 250 -17.76 4.74 -18.86
C PHE A 250 -17.89 5.91 -17.87
N ALA A 251 -16.87 6.76 -17.75
CA ALA A 251 -16.92 8.03 -17.04
C ALA A 251 -17.33 9.20 -17.95
N GLU A 252 -17.24 9.08 -19.28
CA GLU A 252 -17.48 10.15 -20.27
C GLU A 252 -18.93 10.68 -20.31
N HIS A 253 -19.86 10.01 -19.63
CA HIS A 253 -21.26 10.39 -19.51
C HIS A 253 -21.70 10.56 -18.06
N SER A 254 -20.84 11.15 -17.23
CA SER A 254 -21.13 11.47 -15.84
C SER A 254 -20.66 12.89 -15.53
N GLU A 255 -21.37 13.58 -14.62
CA GLU A 255 -20.94 14.88 -14.07
C GLU A 255 -19.48 14.82 -13.57
N GLN A 256 -19.08 13.65 -13.05
CA GLN A 256 -17.76 13.45 -12.47
C GLN A 256 -16.70 13.34 -13.56
N GLY A 257 -17.05 12.75 -14.70
CA GLY A 257 -16.24 12.79 -15.91
C GLY A 257 -16.10 14.20 -16.47
N ASP A 258 -17.17 15.01 -16.43
CA ASP A 258 -17.11 16.41 -16.87
C ASP A 258 -16.15 17.23 -16.00
N ARG A 259 -16.26 17.09 -14.67
CA ARG A 259 -15.33 17.72 -13.72
C ARG A 259 -13.90 17.22 -13.89
N TYR A 260 -13.72 15.94 -14.22
CA TYR A 260 -12.39 15.39 -14.54
C TYR A 260 -11.82 15.99 -15.80
N ARG A 261 -12.61 16.15 -16.87
CA ARG A 261 -12.18 16.81 -18.11
C ARG A 261 -11.79 18.27 -17.88
N GLU A 262 -12.55 19.00 -17.08
CA GLU A 262 -12.19 20.38 -16.69
C GLU A 262 -10.85 20.41 -15.93
N LEU A 263 -10.66 19.49 -14.96
CA LEU A 263 -9.40 19.37 -14.24
C LEU A 263 -8.24 19.00 -15.18
N ALA A 264 -8.46 18.07 -16.12
CA ALA A 264 -7.46 17.66 -17.09
C ALA A 264 -7.03 18.83 -17.99
N ASN A 265 -7.97 19.67 -18.43
CA ASN A 265 -7.66 20.90 -19.18
C ASN A 265 -6.81 21.87 -18.34
N ARG A 266 -7.13 22.06 -17.06
CA ARG A 266 -6.35 22.92 -16.17
C ARG A 266 -4.95 22.36 -15.86
N VAL A 267 -4.81 21.04 -15.81
CA VAL A 267 -3.50 20.39 -15.72
C VAL A 267 -2.71 20.62 -17.01
N ASP A 268 -3.34 20.51 -18.17
CA ASP A 268 -2.70 20.78 -19.47
C ASP A 268 -2.20 22.23 -19.58
N GLU A 269 -3.01 23.21 -19.17
CA GLU A 269 -2.60 24.62 -19.07
C GLU A 269 -1.39 24.80 -18.13
N ALA A 270 -1.41 24.13 -16.97
CA ALA A 270 -0.30 24.20 -16.00
C ALA A 270 0.99 23.56 -16.57
N LEU A 271 0.87 22.45 -17.29
CA LEU A 271 1.99 21.81 -17.99
C LEU A 271 2.54 22.73 -19.09
N GLY A 272 1.66 23.43 -19.83
CA GLY A 272 2.06 24.44 -20.81
C GLY A 272 2.85 25.59 -20.17
N PHE A 273 2.42 26.07 -19.00
CA PHE A 273 3.17 27.05 -18.21
C PHE A 273 4.53 26.52 -17.75
N MET A 274 4.60 25.29 -17.22
CA MET A 274 5.85 24.67 -16.77
C MET A 274 6.83 24.47 -17.93
N HIS A 275 6.33 24.08 -19.10
CA HIS A 275 7.10 23.98 -20.33
C HIS A 275 7.69 25.34 -20.73
N ALA A 276 6.86 26.39 -20.76
CA ALA A 276 7.31 27.75 -21.05
C ALA A 276 8.33 28.28 -20.02
N ALA A 277 8.26 27.81 -18.77
CA ALA A 277 9.21 28.13 -17.70
C ALA A 277 10.51 27.30 -17.75
N GLY A 278 10.69 26.43 -18.77
CA GLY A 278 11.91 25.64 -18.99
C GLY A 278 11.90 24.24 -18.38
N LEU A 279 10.78 23.80 -17.79
CA LEU A 279 10.60 22.41 -17.35
C LEU A 279 9.86 21.64 -18.43
N THR A 280 10.64 21.00 -19.30
CA THR A 280 10.14 20.32 -20.49
C THR A 280 9.48 18.98 -20.17
N LEU A 281 8.69 18.49 -21.12
CA LEU A 281 7.84 17.30 -20.96
C LEU A 281 8.64 15.99 -21.04
N ASP A 282 9.88 16.06 -21.53
CA ASP A 282 10.88 14.99 -21.50
C ASP A 282 11.64 14.88 -20.17
N HIS A 283 11.43 15.82 -19.24
CA HIS A 283 12.04 15.73 -17.92
C HIS A 283 11.55 14.46 -17.20
N PRO A 284 12.43 13.65 -16.57
CA PRO A 284 12.04 12.37 -15.96
C PRO A 284 10.85 12.44 -15.00
N ILE A 285 10.79 13.51 -14.19
CA ILE A 285 9.67 13.78 -13.25
C ILE A 285 8.30 13.89 -13.96
N MET A 286 8.27 14.26 -15.23
CA MET A 286 7.04 14.37 -16.03
C MET A 286 6.61 13.04 -16.65
N GLN A 287 7.55 12.08 -16.79
CA GLN A 287 7.35 10.84 -17.52
C GLN A 287 7.09 9.63 -16.62
N THR A 288 7.58 9.66 -15.38
CA THR A 288 7.52 8.54 -14.46
C THR A 288 6.69 8.88 -13.22
N THR A 289 6.18 7.84 -12.57
CA THR A 289 5.64 7.93 -11.22
C THR A 289 6.19 6.81 -10.38
N ASP A 290 6.41 7.07 -9.10
CA ASP A 290 6.60 6.00 -8.13
C ASP A 290 5.24 5.29 -7.92
N PHE A 291 5.29 3.96 -7.85
CA PHE A 291 4.14 3.12 -7.53
C PHE A 291 4.60 1.92 -6.71
N TRP A 292 3.95 1.71 -5.57
CA TRP A 292 4.27 0.61 -4.66
C TRP A 292 3.12 -0.38 -4.58
N THR A 293 3.37 -1.54 -3.99
CA THR A 293 2.40 -2.64 -3.82
C THR A 293 2.23 -2.98 -2.36
N SER A 294 1.06 -3.51 -2.03
CA SER A 294 0.70 -3.90 -0.67
C SER A 294 -0.37 -4.97 -0.63
N HIS A 295 -0.33 -5.77 0.43
CA HIS A 295 -1.37 -6.74 0.78
C HIS A 295 -1.44 -6.97 2.30
N GLU A 296 -2.50 -7.64 2.73
CA GLU A 296 -2.61 -8.13 4.10
C GLU A 296 -1.61 -9.26 4.33
N CYS A 297 -0.68 -9.08 5.26
CA CYS A 297 0.20 -10.15 5.72
C CYS A 297 -0.65 -11.16 6.49
N LEU A 298 -1.14 -12.19 5.78
CA LEU A 298 -2.13 -13.13 6.32
C LEU A 298 -1.62 -14.57 6.31
N LEU A 299 -1.14 -15.07 5.16
CA LEU A 299 -0.69 -16.45 5.00
C LEU A 299 0.79 -16.55 5.38
N LEU A 300 1.09 -16.69 6.67
CA LEU A 300 2.44 -16.56 7.22
C LEU A 300 3.48 -17.51 6.59
N PRO A 301 3.16 -18.76 6.18
CA PRO A 301 4.10 -19.58 5.43
C PRO A 301 4.57 -18.91 4.12
N TYR A 302 3.65 -18.26 3.40
CA TYR A 302 3.95 -17.53 2.16
C TYR A 302 4.86 -16.32 2.44
N GLU A 303 4.48 -15.47 3.39
CA GLU A 303 5.26 -14.28 3.75
C GLU A 303 6.66 -14.65 4.28
N GLN A 304 6.77 -15.72 5.09
CA GLN A 304 8.06 -16.23 5.56
C GLN A 304 8.95 -16.64 4.38
N SER A 305 8.42 -17.38 3.41
CA SER A 305 9.21 -17.86 2.26
C SER A 305 9.72 -16.72 1.35
N LEU A 306 9.06 -15.56 1.38
CA LEU A 306 9.46 -14.37 0.64
C LEU A 306 10.24 -13.36 1.47
N THR A 307 10.51 -13.65 2.74
CA THR A 307 11.31 -12.78 3.62
C THR A 307 12.80 -12.95 3.35
N ARG A 308 13.51 -11.86 3.11
CA ARG A 308 14.94 -11.86 2.75
C ARG A 308 15.75 -10.95 3.68
N LEU A 309 16.98 -11.37 3.95
CA LEU A 309 17.96 -10.52 4.61
C LEU A 309 18.56 -9.55 3.58
N ASP A 310 18.33 -8.25 3.78
CA ASP A 310 18.89 -7.22 2.91
C ASP A 310 20.39 -7.07 3.17
N SER A 311 21.19 -7.24 2.11
CA SER A 311 22.65 -7.17 2.20
C SER A 311 23.18 -5.77 2.53
N THR A 312 22.38 -4.72 2.27
CA THR A 312 22.81 -3.32 2.51
C THR A 312 22.56 -2.85 3.94
N SER A 313 21.44 -3.25 4.56
CA SER A 313 21.08 -2.83 5.92
C SER A 313 21.27 -3.90 7.00
N GLY A 314 21.39 -5.18 6.61
CA GLY A 314 21.43 -6.30 7.55
C GLY A 314 20.09 -6.56 8.26
N LEU A 315 18.99 -5.98 7.77
CA LEU A 315 17.64 -6.18 8.28
C LEU A 315 16.85 -7.14 7.38
N TYR A 316 15.86 -7.82 7.95
CA TYR A 316 14.94 -8.64 7.19
C TYR A 316 13.82 -7.79 6.59
N TYR A 317 13.46 -8.05 5.35
CA TYR A 317 12.30 -7.48 4.69
C TYR A 317 11.42 -8.61 4.18
N ASP A 318 10.12 -8.50 4.38
CA ASP A 318 9.17 -9.28 3.62
C ASP A 318 9.18 -8.75 2.19
N CYS A 319 9.82 -9.48 1.28
CA CYS A 319 9.97 -9.07 -0.10
C CYS A 319 8.79 -9.51 -0.98
N SER A 320 7.67 -9.91 -0.38
CA SER A 320 6.41 -10.16 -1.08
C SER A 320 5.75 -8.86 -1.57
N ALA A 321 5.90 -7.75 -0.84
CA ALA A 321 5.39 -6.43 -1.20
C ALA A 321 6.18 -5.29 -0.52
N HIS A 322 5.96 -4.06 -0.99
CA HIS A 322 6.64 -2.89 -0.43
C HIS A 322 6.12 -2.55 0.97
N MET A 323 4.80 -2.63 1.17
CA MET A 323 4.12 -2.41 2.44
C MET A 323 3.18 -3.58 2.70
N VAL A 324 3.14 -4.09 3.92
CA VAL A 324 2.14 -5.09 4.34
C VAL A 324 1.34 -4.57 5.52
N TRP A 325 0.14 -5.08 5.75
CA TRP A 325 -0.64 -4.74 6.96
C TRP A 325 -1.12 -5.94 7.74
N VAL A 326 -1.33 -5.74 9.04
CA VAL A 326 -2.04 -6.68 9.90
C VAL A 326 -3.54 -6.36 9.89
N GLY A 327 -4.35 -7.40 9.69
CA GLY A 327 -5.80 -7.32 9.64
C GLY A 327 -6.44 -7.19 11.03
N GLU A 328 -7.71 -6.76 11.05
CA GLU A 328 -8.48 -6.62 12.31
C GLU A 328 -8.60 -7.96 13.07
N ARG A 329 -8.58 -9.09 12.36
CA ARG A 329 -8.73 -10.44 12.93
C ARG A 329 -7.42 -11.10 13.33
N THR A 330 -6.28 -10.49 13.02
CA THR A 330 -4.94 -11.07 13.19
C THR A 330 -3.97 -10.18 13.96
N ARG A 331 -4.45 -9.06 14.52
CA ARG A 331 -3.64 -8.07 15.26
C ARG A 331 -3.51 -8.32 16.77
N GLN A 332 -3.63 -9.57 17.22
CA GLN A 332 -3.49 -9.91 18.65
C GLN A 332 -2.05 -9.62 19.10
N LEU A 333 -1.89 -8.94 20.25
CA LEU A 333 -0.58 -8.49 20.75
C LEU A 333 0.45 -9.62 20.90
N ASP A 334 -0.01 -10.81 21.29
CA ASP A 334 0.80 -12.02 21.47
C ASP A 334 0.66 -13.02 20.31
N GLY A 335 -0.02 -12.62 19.23
CA GLY A 335 -0.29 -13.44 18.05
C GLY A 335 0.89 -13.55 17.09
N ALA A 336 0.83 -14.58 16.24
CA ALA A 336 1.88 -14.87 15.28
C ALA A 336 2.12 -13.76 14.24
N HIS A 337 1.07 -13.11 13.75
CA HIS A 337 1.20 -12.03 12.77
C HIS A 337 1.95 -10.83 13.34
N VAL A 338 1.66 -10.43 14.58
CA VAL A 338 2.39 -9.33 15.25
C VAL A 338 3.84 -9.72 15.48
N GLU A 339 4.12 -10.97 15.88
CA GLU A 339 5.50 -11.46 16.04
C GLU A 339 6.28 -11.50 14.73
N PHE A 340 5.64 -11.92 13.62
CA PHE A 340 6.26 -11.87 12.30
C PHE A 340 6.59 -10.44 11.89
N LEU A 341 5.60 -9.54 11.96
CA LEU A 341 5.74 -8.15 11.53
C LEU A 341 6.73 -7.34 12.39
N ARG A 342 6.92 -7.73 13.66
CA ARG A 342 7.88 -7.10 14.58
C ARG A 342 9.31 -7.10 14.05
N GLY A 343 9.71 -8.13 13.30
CA GLY A 343 11.09 -8.29 12.85
C GLY A 343 11.38 -7.95 11.39
N ILE A 344 10.35 -7.69 10.57
CA ILE A 344 10.57 -7.19 9.20
C ILE A 344 10.70 -5.67 9.19
N ALA A 345 11.45 -5.12 8.23
CA ALA A 345 11.78 -3.70 8.14
C ALA A 345 10.87 -2.91 7.17
N ASN A 346 9.88 -3.56 6.53
CA ASN A 346 8.89 -2.90 5.68
C ASN A 346 8.07 -1.84 6.46
N PRO A 347 7.59 -0.76 5.83
CA PRO A 347 6.50 0.02 6.41
C PRO A 347 5.26 -0.85 6.61
N LEU A 348 4.57 -0.65 7.74
CA LEU A 348 3.49 -1.53 8.21
C LEU A 348 2.16 -0.78 8.31
N GLY A 349 1.08 -1.45 7.90
CA GLY A 349 -0.28 -1.03 8.20
C GLY A 349 -0.88 -1.78 9.40
N ILE A 350 -1.75 -1.12 10.15
CA ILE A 350 -2.56 -1.74 11.21
C ILE A 350 -4.02 -1.39 10.95
N LYS A 351 -4.85 -2.40 10.68
CA LYS A 351 -6.30 -2.21 10.58
C LYS A 351 -6.91 -1.99 11.96
N VAL A 352 -7.74 -0.95 12.08
CA VAL A 352 -8.33 -0.52 13.36
C VAL A 352 -9.82 -0.26 13.21
N SER A 353 -10.65 -1.08 13.86
CA SER A 353 -12.10 -0.87 13.93
C SER A 353 -12.55 -0.01 15.12
N ASN A 354 -13.87 0.23 15.22
CA ASN A 354 -14.50 0.90 16.35
C ASN A 354 -14.38 0.13 17.69
N LYS A 355 -13.87 -1.10 17.67
CA LYS A 355 -13.63 -1.95 18.84
C LYS A 355 -12.21 -1.83 19.41
N MET A 356 -11.33 -1.09 18.75
CA MET A 356 -9.95 -0.94 19.21
C MET A 356 -9.88 -0.18 20.53
N ASP A 357 -9.18 -0.76 21.50
CA ASP A 357 -8.81 -0.11 22.74
C ASP A 357 -7.61 0.83 22.52
N PRO A 358 -7.65 2.09 22.99
CA PRO A 358 -6.54 3.02 22.80
C PRO A 358 -5.22 2.57 23.44
N ALA A 359 -5.25 1.89 24.59
CA ALA A 359 -4.03 1.42 25.24
C ALA A 359 -3.46 0.18 24.54
N GLU A 360 -4.32 -0.71 24.03
CA GLU A 360 -3.90 -1.81 23.15
C GLU A 360 -3.23 -1.30 21.87
N LEU A 361 -3.80 -0.26 21.23
CA LEU A 361 -3.20 0.36 20.05
C LEU A 361 -1.80 0.90 20.32
N VAL A 362 -1.60 1.61 21.44
CA VAL A 362 -0.29 2.12 21.85
C VAL A 362 0.71 0.97 22.02
N LYS A 363 0.36 -0.10 22.74
CA LYS A 363 1.23 -1.28 22.90
C LYS A 363 1.60 -1.92 21.57
N LEU A 364 0.64 -2.01 20.64
CA LEU A 364 0.89 -2.57 19.32
C LEU A 364 1.89 -1.70 18.52
N ILE A 365 1.80 -0.38 18.63
CA ILE A 365 2.77 0.55 18.02
C ILE A 365 4.15 0.41 18.68
N GLU A 366 4.24 0.29 20.00
CA GLU A 366 5.49 0.09 20.72
C GLU A 366 6.21 -1.20 20.26
N ILE A 367 5.45 -2.28 20.03
CA ILE A 367 5.99 -3.55 19.51
C ILE A 367 6.51 -3.38 18.07
N LEU A 368 5.73 -2.75 17.20
CA LEU A 368 6.00 -2.72 15.75
C LEU A 368 6.88 -1.54 15.31
N ASN A 369 7.05 -0.53 16.14
CA ASN A 369 7.85 0.67 15.90
C ASN A 369 8.59 1.15 17.17
N PRO A 370 9.48 0.31 17.73
CA PRO A 370 10.18 0.62 18.98
C PRO A 370 11.11 1.86 18.87
N GLU A 371 11.58 2.18 17.66
CA GLU A 371 12.43 3.34 17.39
C GLU A 371 11.61 4.61 17.04
N ASN A 372 10.27 4.53 17.05
CA ASN A 372 9.37 5.63 16.71
C ASN A 372 9.70 6.31 15.36
N LYS A 373 10.08 5.50 14.36
CA LYS A 373 10.37 5.98 13.00
C LYS A 373 9.09 6.50 12.35
N ALA A 374 9.12 7.73 11.86
CA ALA A 374 8.00 8.29 11.10
C ALA A 374 7.83 7.51 9.78
N GLY A 375 6.59 7.13 9.46
CA GLY A 375 6.28 6.35 8.25
C GLY A 375 6.31 4.83 8.44
N ARG A 376 6.89 4.34 9.53
CA ARG A 376 6.91 2.91 9.87
C ARG A 376 5.51 2.36 10.12
N ILE A 377 4.64 3.11 10.80
CA ILE A 377 3.28 2.67 11.12
C ILE A 377 2.24 3.55 10.45
N THR A 378 1.34 2.89 9.72
CA THR A 378 0.12 3.45 9.15
C THR A 378 -1.10 2.87 9.86
N ILE A 379 -1.87 3.70 10.56
CA ILE A 379 -3.12 3.29 11.21
C ILE A 379 -4.28 3.43 10.22
N ILE A 380 -4.87 2.29 9.84
CA ILE A 380 -5.93 2.20 8.83
C ILE A 380 -7.28 2.02 9.53
N THR A 381 -7.99 3.13 9.71
CA THR A 381 -9.23 3.22 10.49
C THR A 381 -10.46 2.84 9.66
N ARG A 382 -11.32 1.98 10.20
CA ARG A 382 -12.55 1.47 9.55
C ARG A 382 -13.70 1.34 10.55
N MET A 383 -14.49 2.38 10.73
CA MET A 383 -15.41 2.51 11.87
C MET A 383 -16.85 2.81 11.48
N GLY A 384 -17.10 3.30 10.27
CA GLY A 384 -18.35 3.98 9.92
C GLY A 384 -18.36 5.42 10.46
N ALA A 385 -19.11 6.31 9.80
CA ALA A 385 -19.04 7.75 10.02
C ALA A 385 -19.36 8.20 11.46
N GLU A 386 -20.35 7.58 12.11
CA GLU A 386 -20.76 7.92 13.48
C GLU A 386 -19.69 7.51 14.49
N ASN A 387 -19.24 6.25 14.43
CA ASN A 387 -18.19 5.76 15.31
C ASN A 387 -16.86 6.48 15.06
N MET A 388 -16.56 6.90 13.82
CA MET A 388 -15.37 7.69 13.52
C MET A 388 -15.35 8.97 14.37
N ARG A 389 -16.46 9.70 14.45
CA ARG A 389 -16.56 10.93 15.26
C ARG A 389 -16.42 10.69 16.76
N VAL A 390 -16.82 9.52 17.24
CA VAL A 390 -16.79 9.20 18.68
C VAL A 390 -15.46 8.55 19.09
N LYS A 391 -14.96 7.59 18.33
CA LYS A 391 -13.87 6.70 18.73
C LYS A 391 -12.49 7.19 18.29
N LEU A 392 -12.37 7.71 17.07
CA LEU A 392 -11.07 8.16 16.54
C LEU A 392 -10.38 9.24 17.41
N PRO A 393 -11.08 10.24 18.00
CA PRO A 393 -10.44 11.21 18.89
C PRO A 393 -9.66 10.55 20.03
N HIS A 394 -10.20 9.50 20.63
CA HIS A 394 -9.59 8.80 21.75
C HIS A 394 -8.30 8.09 21.32
N LEU A 395 -8.29 7.47 20.14
CA LEU A 395 -7.10 6.84 19.59
C LEU A 395 -6.01 7.87 19.26
N ILE A 396 -6.37 8.99 18.61
CA ILE A 396 -5.42 10.05 18.28
C ILE A 396 -4.75 10.60 19.54
N ARG A 397 -5.55 10.87 20.59
CA ARG A 397 -5.03 11.39 21.87
C ARG A 397 -4.14 10.39 22.58
N ALA A 398 -4.48 9.10 22.57
CA ALA A 398 -3.66 8.05 23.18
C ALA A 398 -2.30 7.91 22.48
N VAL A 399 -2.30 7.82 21.14
CA VAL A 399 -1.08 7.71 20.33
C VAL A 399 -0.21 8.96 20.50
N ARG A 400 -0.81 10.15 20.48
CA ARG A 400 -0.11 11.42 20.73
C ARG A 400 0.45 11.49 22.14
N GLY A 401 -0.32 11.08 23.15
CA GLY A 401 0.11 11.07 24.56
C GLY A 401 1.29 10.13 24.81
N ALA A 402 1.37 9.03 24.06
CA ALA A 402 2.52 8.12 24.04
C ALA A 402 3.71 8.64 23.22
N GLY A 403 3.58 9.77 22.51
CA GLY A 403 4.65 10.37 21.70
C GLY A 403 4.92 9.67 20.38
N HIS A 404 4.02 8.80 19.91
CA HIS A 404 4.22 8.04 18.68
C HIS A 404 3.85 8.84 17.42
N ILE A 405 4.67 8.68 16.37
CA ILE A 405 4.43 9.28 15.06
C ILE A 405 3.88 8.19 14.14
N VAL A 406 2.65 8.39 13.66
CA VAL A 406 1.96 7.44 12.77
C VAL A 406 1.26 8.17 11.62
N THR A 407 1.09 7.47 10.51
CA THR A 407 0.28 7.94 9.39
C THR A 407 -1.16 7.49 9.58
N TRP A 408 -2.10 8.43 9.69
CA TRP A 408 -3.53 8.12 9.83
C TRP A 408 -4.19 7.97 8.47
N VAL A 409 -4.90 6.87 8.26
CA VAL A 409 -5.55 6.55 6.98
C VAL A 409 -6.99 6.13 7.23
N SER A 410 -7.89 6.57 6.37
CA SER A 410 -9.29 6.13 6.38
C SER A 410 -9.49 4.97 5.40
N ASP A 411 -10.04 3.87 5.90
CA ASP A 411 -10.68 2.80 5.13
C ASP A 411 -12.19 2.94 5.28
N PRO A 412 -12.84 3.75 4.44
CA PRO A 412 -14.27 4.01 4.51
C PRO A 412 -15.10 2.86 3.91
N MET A 413 -14.49 1.73 3.60
CA MET A 413 -15.11 0.63 2.88
C MET A 413 -15.61 -0.44 3.86
N HIS A 414 -14.69 -1.01 4.64
CA HIS A 414 -14.97 -2.20 5.46
C HIS A 414 -15.87 -1.93 6.67
N GLY A 415 -16.05 -0.67 7.08
CA GLY A 415 -16.98 -0.28 8.14
C GLY A 415 -18.44 -0.18 7.68
N ASN A 416 -18.68 -0.08 6.36
CA ASN A 416 -19.98 0.31 5.77
C ASN A 416 -20.62 -0.80 4.91
N THR A 417 -20.19 -2.05 5.06
CA THR A 417 -20.78 -3.18 4.32
C THR A 417 -22.14 -3.56 4.90
N ILE A 418 -23.15 -3.67 4.02
CA ILE A 418 -24.50 -4.17 4.33
C ILE A 418 -24.83 -5.37 3.43
N LYS A 419 -25.89 -6.10 3.76
CA LYS A 419 -26.46 -7.16 2.91
C LYS A 419 -27.72 -6.64 2.22
N ALA A 420 -27.74 -6.68 0.89
CA ALA A 420 -28.88 -6.30 0.07
C ALA A 420 -30.03 -7.33 0.17
N PRO A 421 -31.28 -6.98 -0.20
CA PRO A 421 -32.40 -7.93 -0.21
C PRO A 421 -32.16 -9.17 -1.07
N CYS A 422 -31.40 -9.03 -2.17
CA CYS A 422 -30.99 -10.14 -3.04
C CYS A 422 -29.90 -11.05 -2.45
N GLY A 423 -29.43 -10.76 -1.22
CA GLY A 423 -28.43 -11.55 -0.51
C GLY A 423 -26.97 -11.17 -0.78
N LEU A 424 -26.71 -10.37 -1.82
CA LEU A 424 -25.38 -9.82 -2.12
C LEU A 424 -24.96 -8.81 -1.05
N LYS A 425 -23.64 -8.75 -0.79
CA LYS A 425 -23.09 -7.64 -0.01
C LYS A 425 -23.07 -6.39 -0.89
N THR A 426 -23.27 -5.22 -0.29
CA THR A 426 -23.04 -3.93 -0.97
C THR A 426 -22.58 -2.89 0.06
N ARG A 427 -22.19 -1.72 -0.41
CA ARG A 427 -21.81 -0.57 0.41
C ARG A 427 -22.52 0.68 -0.12
N PRO A 428 -23.30 1.40 0.70
CA PRO A 428 -23.87 2.67 0.30
C PRO A 428 -22.78 3.71 0.11
N PHE A 429 -22.66 4.26 -1.10
CA PHE A 429 -21.63 5.25 -1.42
C PHE A 429 -21.71 6.49 -0.50
N ASP A 430 -22.90 6.93 -0.11
CA ASP A 430 -23.06 8.04 0.83
C ASP A 430 -22.48 7.75 2.21
N SER A 431 -22.52 6.50 2.67
CA SER A 431 -21.88 6.09 3.93
C SER A 431 -20.35 6.15 3.83
N ILE A 432 -19.80 5.75 2.67
CA ILE A 432 -18.37 5.87 2.37
C ILE A 432 -17.95 7.35 2.40
N LEU A 433 -18.69 8.23 1.70
CA LEU A 433 -18.43 9.68 1.72
C LEU A 433 -18.55 10.26 3.14
N ALA A 434 -19.56 9.85 3.90
CA ALA A 434 -19.78 10.31 5.26
C ALA A 434 -18.64 9.95 6.21
N GLU A 435 -18.06 8.74 6.08
CA GLU A 435 -16.90 8.32 6.88
C GLU A 435 -15.65 9.11 6.52
N VAL A 436 -15.40 9.36 5.24
CA VAL A 436 -14.27 10.22 4.82
C VAL A 436 -14.45 11.64 5.34
N ARG A 437 -15.66 12.22 5.28
CA ARG A 437 -15.93 13.53 5.89
C ARG A 437 -15.63 13.52 7.39
N ALA A 438 -16.15 12.51 8.11
CA ALA A 438 -15.93 12.35 9.54
C ALA A 438 -14.44 12.26 9.90
N PHE A 439 -13.68 11.50 9.13
CA PHE A 439 -12.24 11.34 9.31
C PHE A 439 -11.50 12.69 9.23
N PHE A 440 -11.77 13.48 8.20
CA PHE A 440 -11.18 14.81 8.09
C PHE A 440 -11.66 15.77 9.19
N ASP A 441 -12.96 15.72 9.55
CA ASP A 441 -13.54 16.56 10.62
C ASP A 441 -12.83 16.30 11.95
N VAL A 442 -12.64 15.03 12.32
CA VAL A 442 -11.96 14.63 13.56
C VAL A 442 -10.50 15.06 13.55
N HIS A 443 -9.77 14.87 12.45
CA HIS A 443 -8.38 15.29 12.38
C HIS A 443 -8.21 16.81 12.51
N GLU A 444 -9.14 17.59 11.96
CA GLU A 444 -9.16 19.04 12.11
C GLU A 444 -9.44 19.45 13.57
N GLN A 445 -10.42 18.82 14.23
CA GLN A 445 -10.75 19.07 15.64
C GLN A 445 -9.58 18.70 16.57
N GLU A 446 -8.92 17.57 16.32
CA GLU A 446 -7.81 17.09 17.14
C GLU A 446 -6.48 17.76 16.82
N GLY A 447 -6.38 18.59 15.77
CA GLY A 447 -5.12 19.19 15.33
C GLY A 447 -4.10 18.16 14.82
N SER A 448 -4.56 17.08 14.20
CA SER A 448 -3.72 16.01 13.62
C SER A 448 -3.84 15.96 12.10
N HIS A 449 -3.06 15.10 11.44
CA HIS A 449 -2.98 15.03 9.97
C HIS A 449 -3.78 13.84 9.41
N PRO A 450 -4.77 14.07 8.52
CA PRO A 450 -5.39 13.02 7.73
C PRO A 450 -4.38 12.62 6.64
N GLY A 451 -3.64 11.53 6.89
CA GLY A 451 -2.50 11.12 6.08
C GLY A 451 -2.84 10.34 4.81
N GLY A 452 -4.05 9.81 4.66
CA GLY A 452 -4.44 9.12 3.43
C GLY A 452 -5.80 8.45 3.43
N ILE A 453 -6.08 7.75 2.32
CA ILE A 453 -7.25 6.87 2.14
C ILE A 453 -6.81 5.48 1.64
N HIS A 454 -7.58 4.47 2.03
CA HIS A 454 -7.40 3.06 1.70
C HIS A 454 -8.69 2.50 1.11
N LEU A 455 -8.70 2.16 -0.17
CA LEU A 455 -9.92 1.87 -0.93
C LEU A 455 -9.89 0.49 -1.58
N GLU A 456 -11.06 -0.12 -1.65
CA GLU A 456 -11.31 -1.26 -2.54
C GLU A 456 -12.03 -0.72 -3.78
N MET A 457 -11.36 -0.82 -4.93
CA MET A 457 -11.76 -0.15 -6.17
C MET A 457 -11.25 -0.92 -7.38
N THR A 458 -11.92 -0.74 -8.51
CA THR A 458 -11.53 -1.38 -9.76
C THR A 458 -11.75 -0.44 -10.94
N GLY A 459 -10.88 -0.57 -11.96
CA GLY A 459 -11.07 0.09 -13.25
C GLY A 459 -12.16 -0.56 -14.11
N GLN A 460 -12.69 -1.71 -13.69
CA GLN A 460 -13.79 -2.38 -14.37
C GLN A 460 -15.13 -1.64 -14.14
N ASN A 461 -16.03 -1.75 -15.12
CA ASN A 461 -17.37 -1.16 -15.03
C ASN A 461 -18.32 -2.06 -14.23
N VAL A 462 -18.20 -2.03 -12.90
CA VAL A 462 -18.94 -2.88 -11.95
C VAL A 462 -20.11 -2.17 -11.28
N THR A 463 -21.09 -2.96 -10.81
CA THR A 463 -22.24 -2.53 -10.01
C THR A 463 -22.20 -3.16 -8.62
N GLU A 464 -21.13 -2.90 -7.87
CA GLU A 464 -20.89 -3.56 -6.57
C GLU A 464 -21.33 -2.68 -5.38
N CYS A 465 -21.03 -1.37 -5.40
CA CYS A 465 -21.49 -0.40 -4.40
C CYS A 465 -22.72 0.37 -4.91
N ILE A 466 -23.76 0.49 -4.09
CA ILE A 466 -24.97 1.27 -4.42
C ILE A 466 -24.73 2.77 -4.26
N GLY A 467 -25.50 3.58 -5.00
CA GLY A 467 -25.41 5.04 -5.00
C GLY A 467 -24.31 5.59 -5.90
N GLY A 468 -23.85 6.81 -5.58
CA GLY A 468 -23.00 7.62 -6.45
C GLY A 468 -23.77 8.25 -7.61
N SER A 469 -23.08 9.07 -8.40
CA SER A 469 -23.68 9.82 -9.53
C SER A 469 -24.51 9.00 -10.53
N ARG A 470 -24.17 7.73 -10.76
CA ARG A 470 -24.94 6.84 -11.67
C ARG A 470 -26.14 6.16 -11.01
N THR A 471 -26.41 6.45 -9.73
CA THR A 471 -27.49 5.89 -8.92
C THR A 471 -27.59 4.36 -9.06
N VAL A 472 -26.50 3.64 -8.75
CA VAL A 472 -26.54 2.17 -8.73
C VAL A 472 -27.53 1.72 -7.65
N THR A 473 -28.56 0.99 -8.03
CA THR A 473 -29.61 0.49 -7.12
C THR A 473 -29.31 -0.95 -6.68
N PHE A 474 -30.15 -1.50 -5.79
CA PHE A 474 -30.06 -2.91 -5.42
C PHE A 474 -30.32 -3.86 -6.60
N ASP A 475 -31.18 -3.46 -7.54
CA ASP A 475 -31.53 -4.26 -8.71
C ASP A 475 -30.37 -4.34 -9.72
N ASP A 476 -29.55 -3.29 -9.78
CA ASP A 476 -28.36 -3.23 -10.64
C ASP A 476 -27.24 -4.17 -10.16
N LEU A 477 -27.25 -4.59 -8.89
CA LEU A 477 -26.20 -5.46 -8.34
C LEU A 477 -26.09 -6.77 -9.11
N GLY A 478 -27.21 -7.35 -9.58
CA GLY A 478 -27.18 -8.60 -10.34
C GLY A 478 -26.51 -8.50 -11.73
N SER A 479 -26.26 -7.29 -12.24
CA SER A 479 -25.76 -7.08 -13.59
C SER A 479 -24.26 -7.37 -13.74
N ARG A 480 -23.43 -6.80 -12.86
CA ARG A 480 -21.96 -6.82 -12.98
C ARG A 480 -21.27 -6.90 -11.61
N TYR A 481 -21.70 -7.86 -10.80
CA TYR A 481 -21.08 -8.19 -9.52
C TYR A 481 -19.98 -9.22 -9.75
N HIS A 482 -18.73 -8.77 -9.85
CA HIS A 482 -17.60 -9.62 -10.21
C HIS A 482 -16.72 -10.01 -9.00
N THR A 483 -16.87 -9.33 -7.86
CA THR A 483 -16.13 -9.68 -6.64
C THR A 483 -16.69 -10.92 -5.91
N HIS A 484 -15.80 -11.78 -5.44
CA HIS A 484 -16.16 -12.90 -4.55
C HIS A 484 -16.10 -12.53 -3.06
N CYS A 485 -15.51 -11.39 -2.72
CA CYS A 485 -15.24 -11.00 -1.34
C CYS A 485 -16.13 -9.84 -0.92
N ASP A 486 -15.65 -8.61 -1.09
CA ASP A 486 -16.37 -7.41 -0.72
C ASP A 486 -16.53 -6.46 -1.92
N PRO A 487 -17.60 -5.63 -1.92
CA PRO A 487 -17.94 -4.70 -3.01
C PRO A 487 -16.91 -3.60 -3.25
N ARG A 488 -16.45 -3.42 -4.49
CA ARG A 488 -15.48 -2.39 -4.88
C ARG A 488 -16.19 -1.13 -5.39
N LEU A 489 -15.53 0.01 -5.24
CA LEU A 489 -15.90 1.22 -5.98
C LEU A 489 -15.60 1.02 -7.47
N ASN A 490 -16.54 1.38 -8.34
CA ASN A 490 -16.22 1.55 -9.76
C ASN A 490 -15.46 2.87 -9.99
N ALA A 491 -14.99 3.13 -11.22
CA ALA A 491 -14.17 4.31 -11.47
C ALA A 491 -14.94 5.64 -11.26
N SER A 492 -16.21 5.73 -11.62
CA SER A 492 -17.00 6.96 -11.40
C SER A 492 -17.11 7.30 -9.91
N GLN A 493 -17.45 6.31 -9.08
CA GLN A 493 -17.49 6.46 -7.62
C GLN A 493 -16.12 6.79 -7.03
N SER A 494 -15.06 6.17 -7.56
CA SER A 494 -13.68 6.44 -7.14
C SER A 494 -13.25 7.88 -7.44
N LEU A 495 -13.57 8.41 -8.63
CA LEU A 495 -13.29 9.80 -9.00
C LEU A 495 -14.10 10.79 -8.17
N GLU A 496 -15.39 10.50 -7.94
CA GLU A 496 -16.25 11.33 -7.09
C GLU A 496 -15.67 11.49 -5.68
N LEU A 497 -15.19 10.38 -5.10
CA LEU A 497 -14.50 10.39 -3.82
C LEU A 497 -13.18 11.18 -3.87
N ALA A 498 -12.38 11.04 -4.94
CA ALA A 498 -11.14 11.79 -5.10
C ALA A 498 -11.40 13.31 -5.11
N PHE A 499 -12.44 13.78 -5.78
CA PHE A 499 -12.80 15.20 -5.79
C PHE A 499 -13.18 15.72 -4.40
N LEU A 500 -13.96 14.94 -3.63
CA LEU A 500 -14.30 15.29 -2.25
C LEU A 500 -13.02 15.43 -1.39
N VAL A 501 -12.13 14.44 -1.46
CA VAL A 501 -10.88 14.45 -0.69
C VAL A 501 -9.98 15.62 -1.10
N ALA A 502 -9.84 15.87 -2.40
CA ALA A 502 -9.06 16.99 -2.94
C ALA A 502 -9.57 18.34 -2.43
N GLU A 503 -10.89 18.52 -2.34
CA GLU A 503 -11.50 19.71 -1.76
C GLU A 503 -11.14 19.87 -0.26
N ARG A 504 -11.22 18.78 0.52
CA ARG A 504 -10.86 18.79 1.95
C ARG A 504 -9.38 19.15 2.15
N LEU A 505 -8.49 18.58 1.33
CA LEU A 505 -7.05 18.90 1.36
C LEU A 505 -6.78 20.37 1.03
N ARG A 506 -7.43 20.91 0.00
CA ARG A 506 -7.32 22.33 -0.38
C ARG A 506 -7.73 23.25 0.75
N ARG A 507 -8.90 23.02 1.36
CA ARG A 507 -9.43 23.82 2.45
C ARG A 507 -8.45 23.86 3.63
N ARG A 508 -7.90 22.70 4.01
CA ARG A 508 -6.89 22.59 5.07
C ARG A 508 -5.64 23.42 4.76
N ARG A 509 -5.06 23.26 3.57
CA ARG A 509 -3.84 23.97 3.17
C ARG A 509 -4.02 25.50 3.21
N ILE A 510 -5.15 26.01 2.69
CA ILE A 510 -5.47 27.44 2.72
C ILE A 510 -5.61 27.95 4.16
N LYS A 511 -6.27 27.17 5.05
CA LYS A 511 -6.41 27.52 6.46
C LYS A 511 -5.05 27.57 7.18
N SER A 512 -4.18 26.59 6.93
CA SER A 512 -2.83 26.56 7.49
C SER A 512 -2.00 27.76 7.02
N GLN A 513 -2.01 28.10 5.73
CA GLN A 513 -1.28 29.26 5.21
C GLN A 513 -1.73 30.58 5.85
N LYS A 514 -3.04 30.75 6.07
CA LYS A 514 -3.57 31.93 6.78
C LYS A 514 -3.11 32.02 8.23
N ALA A 515 -2.98 30.88 8.92
CA ALA A 515 -2.48 30.83 10.29
C ALA A 515 -0.98 31.16 10.42
N PHE A 516 -0.18 30.95 9.37
CA PHE A 516 1.25 31.34 9.34
C PHE A 516 1.49 32.78 8.87
N ALA A 517 0.49 33.43 8.26
CA ALA A 517 0.58 34.80 7.75
C ALA A 517 0.13 35.87 8.77
N VAL A 518 -0.31 35.42 9.96
CA VAL A 518 -0.67 36.24 11.13
C VAL A 518 0.34 35.93 12.22
#